data_AF-A0A059WKJ8-F1
#
_entry.id   AF-A0A059WKJ8-F1
#
_cell.length_a   1.000
_cell.length_b   1.000
_cell.length_c   1.000
_cell.angle_alpha   90.00
_cell.angle_beta   90.00
_cell.angle_gamma   90.00
#
_symmetry.space_group_name_H-M   'P 1'
#
loop_
_entity.id
_entity.type
_entity.pdbx_description
1 polymer ?
#
loop_
_entity_poly.entity_id
_entity_poly.type
_entity_poly.pdbx_seq_one_letter_code
_entity_poly.pdbx_strand_id
1 'polypeptide(L)'
;NSFQAVRVINTSLNGGTLLLNGQPVVNNQSIQVSDIRLNQLRYRAPAEVSGSPFATLTFRVQDNGGTALNGVDTDTQDRILTINIASVNDAPSGTPITQTIFEDTNFTFSQALFGFSDANDTGANKGPAPTFTNVKVTTVPTNGQLLVGAGTVVTAGQFIPVASLNTLRFVPATDQFGTNYGNFTFQVQDGEGVANSGVDLDPTPRLVTINVTSVNDAPQSTGGAANTPEATAYTIQAGDFGFADPKDNPANNPLTLIVSTVSLSGGTLAVVGGPNAGPVANGSSVAFSDINAGRLIYTPSTTPIPFNGAASISFRIKDNGGLVGTGAADTDSADRILTINVTAVNSSPVGLNGQPSATIPLAEDTTYTLGVADFGFTDPLDSPAN
;
A
#
# COMPACT_ATOMS: atom_id res chain seq x y z
N ASN A 1 35.55 -70.34 30.70
CA ASN A 1 34.40 -69.53 31.14
C ASN A 1 33.77 -68.84 29.93
N SER A 2 32.49 -68.56 29.98
CA SER A 2 31.71 -67.88 28.95
C SER A 2 30.94 -66.73 29.58
N PHE A 3 30.71 -65.67 28.82
CA PHE A 3 29.92 -64.52 29.25
C PHE A 3 28.50 -64.95 29.63
N GLN A 4 28.14 -64.73 30.90
CA GLN A 4 26.91 -65.21 31.51
C GLN A 4 25.88 -64.09 31.65
N ALA A 5 26.28 -62.95 32.21
CA ALA A 5 25.34 -61.87 32.53
C ALA A 5 25.98 -60.49 32.56
N VAL A 6 25.16 -59.46 32.43
CA VAL A 6 25.51 -58.06 32.73
C VAL A 6 24.85 -57.67 34.05
N ARG A 7 25.64 -57.23 35.02
CA ARG A 7 25.13 -56.63 36.25
C ARG A 7 25.05 -55.11 36.08
N VAL A 8 23.83 -54.57 36.08
CA VAL A 8 23.58 -53.13 36.01
C VAL A 8 23.88 -52.52 37.37
N ILE A 9 24.82 -51.57 37.46
CA ILE A 9 25.21 -50.93 38.71
C ILE A 9 24.39 -49.67 38.95
N ASN A 10 24.35 -48.80 37.96
CA ASN A 10 23.58 -47.56 37.99
C ASN A 10 23.19 -47.13 36.57
N THR A 11 22.14 -46.34 36.45
CA THR A 11 21.69 -45.75 35.17
C THR A 11 21.44 -44.25 35.31
N SER A 12 21.86 -43.47 34.32
CA SER A 12 21.39 -42.11 34.09
C SER A 12 20.65 -42.08 32.77
N LEU A 13 19.31 -42.10 32.81
CA LEU A 13 18.48 -42.34 31.62
C LEU A 13 17.83 -41.08 31.03
N ASN A 14 18.02 -39.92 31.66
CA ASN A 14 17.45 -38.63 31.24
C ASN A 14 15.97 -38.71 30.85
N GLY A 15 15.16 -39.30 31.73
CA GLY A 15 13.71 -39.49 31.54
C GLY A 15 13.32 -40.71 30.71
N GLY A 16 14.28 -41.39 30.06
CA GLY A 16 14.05 -42.66 29.38
C GLY A 16 13.92 -43.85 30.32
N THR A 17 13.67 -45.03 29.76
CA THR A 17 13.49 -46.27 30.53
C THR A 17 14.30 -47.42 29.92
N LEU A 18 15.09 -48.11 30.74
CA LEU A 18 15.73 -49.37 30.40
C LEU A 18 14.79 -50.51 30.83
N LEU A 19 14.39 -51.36 29.88
CA LEU A 19 13.39 -52.41 30.07
C LEU A 19 14.03 -53.78 29.83
N LEU A 20 13.75 -54.75 30.71
CA LEU A 20 14.00 -56.17 30.49
C LEU A 20 12.65 -56.89 30.42
N ASN A 21 12.33 -57.53 29.30
CA ASN A 21 11.01 -58.17 29.10
C ASN A 21 9.82 -57.23 29.35
N GLY A 22 9.99 -55.96 28.98
CA GLY A 22 8.97 -54.92 29.17
C GLY A 22 8.86 -54.39 30.61
N GLN A 23 9.67 -54.87 31.55
CA GLN A 23 9.72 -54.37 32.92
C GLN A 23 10.93 -53.46 33.16
N PRO A 24 10.81 -52.37 33.93
CA PRO A 24 11.94 -51.51 34.24
C PRO A 24 13.09 -52.28 34.91
N VAL A 25 14.31 -52.06 34.40
CA VAL A 25 15.53 -52.57 35.01
C VAL A 25 15.85 -51.74 36.26
N VAL A 26 16.23 -52.41 37.35
CA VAL A 26 16.62 -51.77 38.61
C VAL A 26 18.11 -51.88 38.87
N ASN A 27 18.65 -50.99 39.70
CA ASN A 27 20.07 -51.02 40.08
C ASN A 27 20.43 -52.35 40.77
N ASN A 28 21.63 -52.83 40.49
CA ASN A 28 22.19 -54.13 40.85
C ASN A 28 21.53 -55.37 40.23
N GLN A 29 20.58 -55.21 39.31
CA GLN A 29 19.96 -56.33 38.59
C GLN A 29 20.97 -57.03 37.68
N SER A 30 21.00 -58.37 37.76
CA SER A 30 21.75 -59.22 36.83
C SER A 30 20.85 -59.59 35.65
N ILE A 31 21.31 -59.29 34.44
CA ILE A 31 20.61 -59.52 33.18
C ILE A 31 21.34 -60.63 32.43
N GLN A 32 20.67 -61.75 32.20
CA GLN A 32 21.28 -62.90 31.53
C GLN A 32 21.56 -62.59 30.06
N VAL A 33 22.68 -63.10 29.55
CA VAL A 33 23.04 -62.97 28.14
C VAL A 33 22.00 -63.64 27.23
N SER A 34 21.28 -64.65 27.70
CA SER A 34 20.13 -65.24 26.99
C SER A 34 19.05 -64.21 26.67
N ASP A 35 18.71 -63.34 27.63
CA ASP A 35 17.64 -62.35 27.48
C ASP A 35 18.08 -61.23 26.52
N ILE A 36 19.35 -60.83 26.61
CA ILE A 36 19.96 -59.86 25.68
C ILE A 36 19.94 -60.41 24.26
N ARG A 37 20.32 -61.67 24.05
CA ARG A 37 20.29 -62.35 22.72
C ARG A 37 18.88 -62.48 22.15
N LEU A 38 17.86 -62.50 23.01
CA LEU A 38 16.45 -62.48 22.62
C LEU A 38 15.89 -61.06 22.42
N ASN A 39 16.75 -60.03 22.40
CA ASN A 39 16.37 -58.62 22.27
C ASN A 39 15.37 -58.16 23.35
N GLN A 40 15.48 -58.71 24.56
CA GLN A 40 14.57 -58.41 25.66
C GLN A 40 15.02 -57.22 26.50
N LEU A 41 16.32 -56.90 26.49
CA LEU A 41 16.87 -55.67 27.07
C LEU A 41 16.76 -54.52 26.06
N ARG A 42 15.94 -53.51 26.35
CA ARG A 42 15.67 -52.38 25.44
C ARG A 42 15.71 -51.06 26.19
N TYR A 43 16.38 -50.06 25.62
CA TYR A 43 16.25 -48.69 26.06
C TYR A 43 15.17 -47.98 25.23
N ARG A 44 14.25 -47.29 25.90
CA ARG A 44 13.24 -46.42 25.28
C ARG A 44 13.51 -44.98 25.72
N ALA A 45 13.88 -44.14 24.76
CA ALA A 45 14.04 -42.71 24.98
C ALA A 45 12.67 -42.02 25.17
N PRO A 46 12.63 -40.85 25.85
CA PRO A 46 11.50 -39.92 25.75
C PRO A 46 11.24 -39.52 24.29
N ALA A 47 10.05 -39.01 24.01
CA ALA A 47 9.76 -38.38 22.72
C ALA A 47 10.42 -37.00 22.64
N GLU A 48 10.73 -36.55 21.42
CA GLU A 48 11.23 -35.20 21.13
C GLU A 48 12.48 -34.80 21.94
N VAL A 49 13.45 -35.71 22.05
CA VAL A 49 14.73 -35.43 22.74
C VAL A 49 15.92 -35.94 21.95
N SER A 50 17.06 -35.27 22.12
CA SER A 50 18.35 -35.59 21.53
C SER A 50 19.49 -35.31 22.52
N GLY A 51 20.67 -35.86 22.25
CA GLY A 51 21.87 -35.57 23.05
C GLY A 51 23.02 -36.54 22.82
N SER A 52 24.25 -36.07 23.04
CA SER A 52 25.46 -36.88 22.94
C SER A 52 26.49 -36.39 23.98
N PRO A 53 26.63 -37.06 25.14
CA PRO A 53 25.89 -38.24 25.60
C PRO A 53 24.45 -37.91 26.02
N PHE A 54 23.49 -38.80 25.71
CA PHE A 54 22.10 -38.66 26.20
C PHE A 54 21.83 -39.53 27.44
N ALA A 55 22.19 -40.81 27.42
CA ALA A 55 21.99 -41.69 28.57
C ALA A 55 23.23 -42.54 28.82
N THR A 56 23.43 -42.97 30.07
CA THR A 56 24.53 -43.85 30.45
C THR A 56 24.05 -45.02 31.29
N LEU A 57 24.63 -46.18 31.03
CA LEU A 57 24.47 -47.41 31.80
C LEU A 57 25.83 -47.80 32.37
N THR A 58 25.96 -47.76 33.69
CA THR A 58 27.14 -48.28 34.39
C THR A 58 26.91 -49.75 34.72
N PHE A 59 27.81 -50.64 34.30
CA PHE A 59 27.65 -52.09 34.41
C PHE A 59 28.95 -52.84 34.70
N ARG A 60 28.82 -54.10 35.11
CA ARG A 60 29.91 -55.09 35.19
C ARG A 60 29.50 -56.34 34.41
N VAL A 61 30.45 -57.05 33.82
CA VAL A 61 30.19 -58.34 33.17
C VAL A 61 30.47 -59.49 34.12
N GLN A 62 29.70 -60.57 34.02
CA GLN A 62 29.86 -61.80 34.79
C GLN A 62 30.07 -62.99 33.85
N ASP A 63 31.02 -63.86 34.15
CA ASP A 63 31.24 -65.13 33.47
C ASP A 63 30.65 -66.33 34.25
N ASN A 64 30.68 -67.53 33.67
CA ASN A 64 30.16 -68.74 34.30
C ASN A 64 31.20 -69.56 35.10
N GLY A 65 32.36 -68.99 35.43
CA GLY A 65 33.44 -69.69 36.15
C GLY A 65 33.18 -69.92 37.64
N GLY A 66 32.22 -69.19 38.22
CA GLY A 66 31.84 -69.28 39.63
C GLY A 66 32.87 -68.69 40.61
N THR A 67 32.54 -68.71 41.91
CA THR A 67 33.31 -68.04 42.98
C THR A 67 34.00 -68.98 43.97
N ALA A 68 34.00 -70.30 43.70
CA ALA A 68 34.63 -71.29 44.56
C ALA A 68 36.15 -71.04 44.69
N LEU A 69 36.73 -71.40 45.84
CA LEU A 69 38.18 -71.26 46.12
C LEU A 69 38.72 -69.81 45.92
N ASN A 70 37.92 -68.80 46.29
CA ASN A 70 38.21 -67.37 46.07
C ASN A 70 38.21 -66.94 44.59
N GLY A 71 37.50 -67.67 43.73
CA GLY A 71 37.25 -67.25 42.36
C GLY A 71 36.46 -65.93 42.28
N VAL A 72 36.74 -65.13 41.25
CA VAL A 72 36.01 -63.91 40.93
C VAL A 72 35.45 -64.06 39.52
N ASP A 73 34.14 -64.13 39.40
CA ASP A 73 33.43 -64.32 38.13
C ASP A 73 32.85 -63.02 37.57
N THR A 74 32.88 -61.93 38.34
CA THR A 74 32.33 -60.62 37.98
C THR A 74 33.44 -59.59 37.85
N ASP A 75 33.39 -58.76 36.80
CA ASP A 75 34.33 -57.64 36.60
C ASP A 75 34.39 -56.78 37.88
N THR A 76 35.59 -56.45 38.33
CA THR A 76 35.80 -55.63 39.52
C THR A 76 35.70 -54.14 39.23
N GLN A 77 35.71 -53.76 37.94
CA GLN A 77 35.64 -52.39 37.47
C GLN A 77 34.28 -52.07 36.85
N ASP A 78 33.77 -50.88 37.15
CA ASP A 78 32.59 -50.35 36.48
C ASP A 78 32.92 -49.97 35.02
N ARG A 79 32.08 -50.42 34.09
CA ARG A 79 32.09 -50.06 32.67
C ARG A 79 30.92 -49.14 32.38
N ILE A 80 31.08 -48.19 31.47
CA ILE A 80 30.02 -47.27 31.08
C ILE A 80 29.67 -47.53 29.61
N LEU A 81 28.40 -47.82 29.36
CA LEU A 81 27.79 -47.79 28.04
C LEU A 81 27.09 -46.44 27.89
N THR A 82 27.47 -45.68 26.87
CA THR A 82 26.84 -44.41 26.52
C THR A 82 25.87 -44.60 25.37
N ILE A 83 24.69 -44.03 25.49
CA ILE A 83 23.66 -43.95 24.46
C ILE A 83 23.58 -42.50 24.00
N ASN A 84 23.77 -42.30 22.69
CA ASN A 84 23.58 -41.03 22.03
C ASN A 84 22.27 -41.06 21.24
N ILE A 85 21.56 -39.94 21.21
CA ILE A 85 20.37 -39.74 20.40
C ILE A 85 20.64 -38.56 19.47
N ALA A 86 20.62 -38.80 18.16
CA ALA A 86 20.75 -37.73 17.18
C ALA A 86 19.50 -36.84 17.19
N SER A 87 19.68 -35.54 17.00
CA SER A 87 18.55 -34.65 16.73
C SER A 87 17.99 -34.94 15.33
N VAL A 88 16.67 -34.74 15.20
CA VAL A 88 15.94 -34.76 13.94
C VAL A 88 15.18 -33.45 13.91
N ASN A 89 15.32 -32.70 12.82
CA ASN A 89 14.68 -31.40 12.69
C ASN A 89 13.16 -31.53 12.62
N ASP A 90 12.46 -30.75 13.42
CA ASP A 90 11.03 -30.56 13.35
C ASP A 90 10.69 -29.36 12.47
N ALA A 91 9.43 -29.33 11.99
CA ALA A 91 9.01 -28.27 11.10
C ALA A 91 8.71 -26.97 11.85
N PRO A 92 9.13 -25.80 11.33
CA PRO A 92 8.83 -24.52 11.93
C PRO A 92 7.37 -24.14 11.68
N SER A 93 6.88 -23.14 12.41
CA SER A 93 5.56 -22.55 12.21
C SER A 93 5.67 -21.05 12.03
N GLY A 94 5.02 -20.53 10.99
CA GLY A 94 4.75 -19.09 10.82
C GLY A 94 3.38 -18.69 11.38
N THR A 95 3.07 -17.39 11.30
CA THR A 95 1.78 -16.83 11.74
C THR A 95 1.10 -16.05 10.59
N PRO A 96 -0.24 -16.12 10.41
CA PRO A 96 -0.93 -15.29 9.42
C PRO A 96 -0.68 -13.79 9.64
N ILE A 97 -0.68 -13.03 8.54
CA ILE A 97 -0.44 -11.58 8.54
C ILE A 97 -1.71 -10.87 8.08
N THR A 98 -2.12 -9.81 8.75
CA THR A 98 -3.14 -8.87 8.27
C THR A 98 -2.59 -7.46 8.36
N GLN A 99 -2.62 -6.74 7.24
CA GLN A 99 -2.13 -5.37 7.17
C GLN A 99 -3.15 -4.49 6.44
N THR A 100 -3.27 -3.25 6.90
CA THR A 100 -3.97 -2.19 6.17
C THR A 100 -2.95 -1.15 5.72
N ILE A 101 -3.04 -0.75 4.46
CA ILE A 101 -2.26 0.34 3.86
C ILE A 101 -3.19 1.32 3.17
N PHE A 102 -2.67 2.50 2.85
CA PHE A 102 -3.31 3.39 1.89
C PHE A 102 -2.99 2.93 0.47
N GLU A 103 -3.86 3.23 -0.49
CA GLU A 103 -3.52 3.05 -1.90
C GLU A 103 -2.29 3.87 -2.29
N ASP A 104 -1.68 3.49 -3.42
CA ASP A 104 -0.44 4.05 -3.95
C ASP A 104 0.76 4.04 -3.00
N THR A 105 0.63 3.35 -1.86
CA THR A 105 1.68 3.23 -0.85
C THR A 105 2.18 1.79 -0.80
N ASN A 106 3.47 1.60 -1.00
CA ASN A 106 4.07 0.27 -0.91
C ASN A 106 4.18 -0.19 0.55
N PHE A 107 3.92 -1.48 0.80
CA PHE A 107 4.15 -2.12 2.09
C PHE A 107 5.43 -2.95 2.06
N THR A 108 6.43 -2.59 2.88
CA THR A 108 7.67 -3.39 3.02
C THR A 108 7.54 -4.36 4.18
N PHE A 109 7.80 -5.65 3.91
CA PHE A 109 7.77 -6.69 4.93
C PHE A 109 9.02 -6.63 5.82
N SER A 110 8.90 -7.17 7.03
CA SER A 110 10.03 -7.43 7.92
C SER A 110 10.01 -8.88 8.36
N GLN A 111 11.16 -9.40 8.77
CA GLN A 111 11.29 -10.77 9.28
C GLN A 111 10.30 -11.08 10.41
N ALA A 112 10.10 -10.14 11.33
CA ALA A 112 9.25 -10.33 12.51
C ALA A 112 7.78 -10.61 12.16
N LEU A 113 7.29 -10.08 11.04
CA LEU A 113 5.88 -10.26 10.62
C LEU A 113 5.54 -11.71 10.30
N PHE A 114 6.50 -12.51 9.85
CA PHE A 114 6.25 -13.91 9.47
C PHE A 114 6.05 -14.83 10.67
N GLY A 115 6.35 -14.37 11.90
CA GLY A 115 6.07 -15.07 13.14
C GLY A 115 6.75 -16.44 13.24
N PHE A 116 8.00 -16.53 12.78
CA PHE A 116 8.80 -17.77 12.83
C PHE A 116 8.94 -18.29 14.27
N SER A 117 8.64 -19.57 14.45
CA SER A 117 8.80 -20.29 15.71
C SER A 117 9.07 -21.77 15.44
N ASP A 118 9.90 -22.40 16.26
CA ASP A 118 10.04 -23.85 16.27
C ASP A 118 10.26 -24.33 17.71
N ALA A 119 9.18 -24.79 18.33
CA ALA A 119 9.19 -25.17 19.73
C ALA A 119 9.79 -26.57 19.96
N ASN A 120 9.82 -27.42 18.93
CA ASN A 120 10.30 -28.78 19.07
C ASN A 120 11.83 -28.85 19.02
N ASP A 121 12.47 -27.94 18.30
CA ASP A 121 13.92 -27.77 18.26
C ASP A 121 14.48 -26.73 19.25
N THR A 122 13.60 -26.06 20.00
CA THR A 122 14.04 -25.07 21.01
C THR A 122 14.16 -25.70 22.40
N GLY A 123 15.37 -25.68 22.95
CA GLY A 123 15.62 -25.92 24.38
C GLY A 123 16.66 -27.00 24.69
N ALA A 124 16.71 -27.42 25.95
CA ALA A 124 17.65 -28.46 26.38
C ALA A 124 17.28 -29.81 25.75
N ASN A 125 18.31 -30.54 25.28
CA ASN A 125 18.15 -31.84 24.64
C ASN A 125 17.24 -31.81 23.40
N LYS A 126 17.20 -30.70 22.64
CA LYS A 126 16.42 -30.62 21.39
C LYS A 126 17.31 -30.66 20.15
N GLY A 127 18.42 -29.96 20.17
CA GLY A 127 19.38 -29.99 19.08
C GLY A 127 20.10 -28.65 19.00
N PRO A 128 20.62 -28.30 17.82
CA PRO A 128 20.88 -26.91 17.48
C PRO A 128 19.59 -26.07 17.63
N ALA A 129 19.74 -24.76 17.80
CA ALA A 129 18.58 -23.89 17.84
C ALA A 129 18.11 -23.59 16.41
N PRO A 130 16.79 -23.49 16.17
CA PRO A 130 16.22 -23.22 14.86
C PRO A 130 16.63 -21.84 14.36
N THR A 131 16.94 -21.76 13.07
CA THR A 131 17.34 -20.50 12.41
C THR A 131 16.41 -20.18 11.26
N PHE A 132 15.76 -19.02 11.27
CA PHE A 132 14.88 -18.62 10.17
C PHE A 132 15.71 -18.27 8.93
N THR A 133 15.56 -19.02 7.84
CA THR A 133 16.38 -18.86 6.63
C THR A 133 15.62 -18.25 5.45
N ASN A 134 14.40 -18.71 5.19
CA ASN A 134 13.64 -18.32 4.00
C ASN A 134 12.13 -18.23 4.25
N VAL A 135 11.47 -17.40 3.47
CA VAL A 135 10.01 -17.44 3.27
C VAL A 135 9.73 -18.00 1.89
N LYS A 136 9.00 -19.11 1.82
CA LYS A 136 8.46 -19.64 0.56
C LYS A 136 7.10 -19.00 0.29
N VAL A 137 7.00 -18.21 -0.77
CA VAL A 137 5.72 -17.65 -1.24
C VAL A 137 4.98 -18.73 -2.03
N THR A 138 3.87 -19.25 -1.50
CA THR A 138 3.16 -20.40 -2.10
C THR A 138 2.08 -19.98 -3.10
N THR A 139 1.48 -18.83 -2.90
CA THR A 139 0.62 -18.15 -3.88
C THR A 139 1.02 -16.68 -3.99
N VAL A 140 0.59 -15.97 -5.02
CA VAL A 140 0.86 -14.54 -5.21
C VAL A 140 -0.46 -13.74 -5.23
N PRO A 141 -0.44 -12.44 -4.91
CA PRO A 141 -1.64 -11.60 -4.97
C PRO A 141 -2.27 -11.58 -6.36
N THR A 142 -3.61 -11.53 -6.41
CA THR A 142 -4.36 -11.30 -7.65
C THR A 142 -4.45 -9.81 -8.01
N ASN A 143 -4.45 -8.93 -7.00
CA ASN A 143 -4.35 -7.49 -7.18
C ASN A 143 -3.04 -6.99 -6.55
N GLY A 144 -2.41 -6.01 -7.20
CA GLY A 144 -1.05 -5.58 -6.87
C GLY A 144 0.01 -6.63 -7.20
N GLN A 145 1.24 -6.39 -6.73
CA GLN A 145 2.40 -7.24 -7.01
C GLN A 145 3.31 -7.36 -5.77
N LEU A 146 3.93 -8.53 -5.60
CA LEU A 146 5.07 -8.68 -4.70
C LEU A 146 6.35 -8.46 -5.49
N LEU A 147 7.19 -7.52 -5.03
CA LEU A 147 8.51 -7.26 -5.59
C LEU A 147 9.59 -7.50 -4.54
N VAL A 148 10.76 -7.96 -4.95
CA VAL A 148 11.94 -8.14 -4.07
C VAL A 148 13.17 -7.47 -4.67
N GLY A 149 14.08 -7.01 -3.80
CA GLY A 149 15.33 -6.36 -4.21
C GLY A 149 15.08 -5.11 -5.05
N ALA A 150 15.70 -5.05 -6.24
CA ALA A 150 15.61 -3.92 -7.16
C ALA A 150 14.27 -3.82 -7.93
N GLY A 151 13.28 -4.67 -7.62
CA GLY A 151 11.97 -4.67 -8.29
C GLY A 151 11.64 -5.96 -9.05
N THR A 152 12.33 -7.05 -8.76
CA THR A 152 12.02 -8.36 -9.36
C THR A 152 10.67 -8.85 -8.87
N VAL A 153 9.77 -9.20 -9.79
CA VAL A 153 8.46 -9.77 -9.46
C VAL A 153 8.62 -11.14 -8.80
N VAL A 154 7.97 -11.33 -7.66
CA VAL A 154 7.95 -12.60 -6.94
C VAL A 154 6.96 -13.55 -7.61
N THR A 155 7.34 -14.82 -7.75
CA THR A 155 6.50 -15.88 -8.34
C THR A 155 6.08 -16.92 -7.31
N ALA A 156 4.99 -17.64 -7.58
CA ALA A 156 4.55 -18.72 -6.71
C ALA A 156 5.59 -19.85 -6.66
N GLY A 157 5.85 -20.37 -5.46
CA GLY A 157 6.90 -21.34 -5.17
C GLY A 157 8.27 -20.72 -4.86
N GLN A 158 8.44 -19.40 -5.00
CA GLN A 158 9.74 -18.75 -4.79
C GLN A 158 10.11 -18.70 -3.31
N PHE A 159 11.37 -19.06 -3.02
CA PHE A 159 11.99 -18.84 -1.72
C PHE A 159 12.66 -17.47 -1.69
N ILE A 160 12.34 -16.70 -0.65
CA ILE A 160 12.89 -15.38 -0.38
C ILE A 160 13.77 -15.49 0.88
N PRO A 161 15.10 -15.31 0.78
CA PRO A 161 15.97 -15.35 1.93
C PRO A 161 15.61 -14.26 2.95
N VAL A 162 15.79 -14.56 4.24
CA VAL A 162 15.54 -13.60 5.33
C VAL A 162 16.27 -12.27 5.11
N ALA A 163 17.49 -12.33 4.59
CA ALA A 163 18.29 -11.14 4.25
C ALA A 163 17.68 -10.25 3.15
N SER A 164 16.70 -10.75 2.38
CA SER A 164 16.00 -10.01 1.33
C SER A 164 14.61 -9.52 1.77
N LEU A 165 14.11 -9.92 2.94
CA LEU A 165 12.76 -9.56 3.40
C LEU A 165 12.62 -8.05 3.63
N ASN A 166 13.68 -7.35 4.04
CA ASN A 166 13.70 -5.89 4.14
C ASN A 166 13.54 -5.16 2.79
N THR A 167 13.60 -5.88 1.67
CA THR A 167 13.34 -5.35 0.32
C THR A 167 12.12 -5.99 -0.33
N LEU A 168 11.48 -6.97 0.34
CA LEU A 168 10.23 -7.55 -0.11
C LEU A 168 9.12 -6.53 0.14
N ARG A 169 8.44 -6.11 -0.94
CA ARG A 169 7.36 -5.14 -0.89
C ARG A 169 6.12 -5.64 -1.61
N PHE A 170 4.96 -5.37 -1.03
CA PHE A 170 3.70 -5.36 -1.74
C PHE A 170 3.47 -3.98 -2.37
N VAL A 171 3.16 -3.96 -3.66
CA VAL A 171 2.85 -2.78 -4.45
C VAL A 171 1.40 -2.89 -4.90
N PRO A 172 0.44 -2.11 -4.36
CA PRO A 172 -0.93 -2.10 -4.87
C PRO A 172 -0.96 -1.62 -6.32
N ALA A 173 -2.04 -1.94 -7.06
CA ALA A 173 -2.23 -1.28 -8.36
C ALA A 173 -2.62 0.19 -8.14
N THR A 174 -2.24 1.04 -9.09
CA THR A 174 -2.49 2.49 -9.02
C THR A 174 -3.98 2.80 -8.92
N ASP A 175 -4.34 3.72 -8.03
CA ASP A 175 -5.72 4.21 -7.79
C ASP A 175 -6.71 3.04 -7.51
N GLN A 176 -6.24 1.95 -6.89
CA GLN A 176 -7.07 0.81 -6.52
C GLN A 176 -7.03 0.52 -5.03
N PHE A 177 -8.21 0.29 -4.47
CA PHE A 177 -8.42 0.03 -3.06
C PHE A 177 -9.43 -1.11 -2.81
N GLY A 178 -9.50 -1.58 -1.57
CA GLY A 178 -10.48 -2.58 -1.14
C GLY A 178 -10.07 -3.38 0.09
N THR A 179 -11.05 -4.08 0.67
CA THR A 179 -10.80 -5.13 1.67
C THR A 179 -10.37 -6.42 0.97
N ASN A 180 -9.51 -7.23 1.60
CA ASN A 180 -8.98 -8.46 1.00
C ASN A 180 -8.35 -8.24 -0.38
N TYR A 181 -7.68 -7.10 -0.55
CA TYR A 181 -7.22 -6.60 -1.84
C TYR A 181 -6.06 -7.44 -2.40
N GLY A 182 -4.98 -7.58 -1.61
CA GLY A 182 -3.71 -8.18 -2.04
C GLY A 182 -3.35 -9.45 -1.26
N ASN A 183 -4.14 -10.51 -1.41
CA ASN A 183 -4.00 -11.71 -0.57
C ASN A 183 -3.05 -12.75 -1.19
N PHE A 184 -2.19 -13.36 -0.37
CA PHE A 184 -1.30 -14.44 -0.78
C PHE A 184 -0.93 -15.35 0.37
N THR A 185 -0.30 -16.50 0.10
CA THR A 185 0.10 -17.47 1.14
C THR A 185 1.60 -17.69 1.16
N PHE A 186 2.14 -18.02 2.33
CA PHE A 186 3.56 -18.32 2.52
C PHE A 186 3.79 -19.49 3.48
N GLN A 187 5.00 -20.03 3.50
CA GLN A 187 5.52 -20.97 4.50
C GLN A 187 6.90 -20.46 4.95
N VAL A 188 7.23 -20.59 6.23
CA VAL A 188 8.59 -20.27 6.73
C VAL A 188 9.48 -21.51 6.66
N GLN A 189 10.78 -21.31 6.47
CA GLN A 189 11.79 -22.36 6.44
C GLN A 189 12.87 -22.11 7.50
N ASP A 190 13.28 -23.14 8.21
CA ASP A 190 14.45 -23.10 9.10
C ASP A 190 15.76 -23.42 8.35
N GLY A 191 16.87 -23.56 9.07
CA GLY A 191 18.20 -23.86 8.52
C GLY A 191 18.77 -25.21 8.92
N GLU A 192 17.99 -26.08 9.57
CA GLU A 192 18.45 -27.34 10.16
C GLU A 192 18.30 -28.53 9.20
N GLY A 193 17.46 -28.37 8.17
CA GLY A 193 17.42 -29.24 6.99
C GLY A 193 16.60 -30.52 7.16
N VAL A 194 16.79 -31.48 6.25
CA VAL A 194 15.88 -32.65 6.08
C VAL A 194 16.52 -34.01 6.34
N ALA A 195 17.69 -34.03 6.99
CA ALA A 195 18.37 -35.28 7.32
C ALA A 195 17.56 -36.11 8.33
N ASN A 196 17.71 -37.44 8.29
CA ASN A 196 17.04 -38.37 9.22
C ASN A 196 15.50 -38.25 9.25
N SER A 197 14.88 -37.84 8.15
CA SER A 197 13.44 -37.53 8.03
C SER A 197 13.01 -36.23 8.71
N GLY A 198 13.95 -35.32 8.98
CA GLY A 198 13.63 -33.98 9.44
C GLY A 198 12.86 -33.18 8.40
N VAL A 199 12.17 -32.14 8.85
CA VAL A 199 11.32 -31.28 8.01
C VAL A 199 11.71 -29.84 8.28
N ASP A 200 12.11 -29.08 7.27
CA ASP A 200 12.60 -27.70 7.45
C ASP A 200 11.59 -26.62 7.05
N LEU A 201 10.40 -27.01 6.57
CA LEU A 201 9.40 -26.11 6.00
C LEU A 201 8.07 -26.22 6.75
N ASP A 202 7.46 -25.09 7.09
CA ASP A 202 6.14 -25.03 7.72
C ASP A 202 5.13 -25.85 6.88
N PRO A 203 4.51 -26.90 7.43
CA PRO A 203 3.61 -27.76 6.67
C PRO A 203 2.31 -27.06 6.27
N THR A 204 1.99 -25.91 6.87
CA THR A 204 0.73 -25.19 6.66
C THR A 204 0.99 -23.82 6.01
N PRO A 205 0.52 -23.59 4.77
CA PRO A 205 0.53 -22.25 4.19
C PRO A 205 -0.23 -21.24 5.05
N ARG A 206 0.44 -20.15 5.43
CA ARG A 206 -0.11 -19.03 6.21
C ARG A 206 -0.59 -17.93 5.27
N LEU A 207 -1.76 -17.37 5.57
CA LEU A 207 -2.37 -16.30 4.78
C LEU A 207 -1.76 -14.95 5.15
N VAL A 208 -1.42 -14.15 4.13
CA VAL A 208 -1.26 -12.71 4.20
C VAL A 208 -2.49 -12.07 3.62
N THR A 209 -3.13 -11.19 4.39
CA THR A 209 -4.25 -10.35 3.97
C THR A 209 -3.79 -8.91 3.94
N ILE A 210 -3.88 -8.27 2.77
CA ILE A 210 -3.60 -6.84 2.62
C ILE A 210 -4.93 -6.14 2.29
N ASN A 211 -5.35 -5.23 3.16
CA ASN A 211 -6.43 -4.29 2.89
C ASN A 211 -5.82 -2.97 2.40
N VAL A 212 -6.45 -2.37 1.40
CA VAL A 212 -6.06 -1.08 0.86
C VAL A 212 -7.21 -0.10 1.10
N THR A 213 -6.92 0.96 1.85
CA THR A 213 -7.86 2.05 2.15
C THR A 213 -7.71 3.11 1.06
N SER A 214 -8.82 3.61 0.54
CA SER A 214 -8.81 4.71 -0.42
C SER A 214 -8.26 5.99 0.22
N VAL A 215 -7.58 6.82 -0.57
CA VAL A 215 -7.19 8.19 -0.24
C VAL A 215 -7.76 9.12 -1.28
N ASN A 216 -7.96 10.39 -0.91
CA ASN A 216 -8.48 11.37 -1.85
C ASN A 216 -7.46 11.66 -2.97
N ASP A 217 -7.90 11.62 -4.22
CA ASP A 217 -7.10 12.07 -5.35
C ASP A 217 -7.47 13.49 -5.77
N ALA A 218 -6.50 14.18 -6.37
CA ALA A 218 -6.76 15.53 -6.87
C ALA A 218 -7.76 15.47 -8.04
N PRO A 219 -8.74 16.40 -8.09
CA PRO A 219 -9.69 16.43 -9.18
C PRO A 219 -9.01 16.95 -10.45
N GLN A 220 -9.65 16.70 -11.57
CA GLN A 220 -9.21 17.14 -12.89
C GLN A 220 -10.17 18.18 -13.44
N SER A 221 -9.63 19.30 -13.94
CA SER A 221 -10.37 20.28 -14.74
C SER A 221 -9.83 20.32 -16.17
N THR A 222 -10.72 20.44 -17.15
CA THR A 222 -10.33 20.67 -18.56
C THR A 222 -10.21 22.15 -18.91
N GLY A 223 -10.61 23.06 -18.02
CA GLY A 223 -10.91 24.44 -18.40
C GLY A 223 -12.16 24.53 -19.27
N GLY A 224 -12.38 25.70 -19.86
CA GLY A 224 -13.55 25.91 -20.71
C GLY A 224 -13.55 27.22 -21.48
N ALA A 225 -14.59 27.38 -22.30
CA ALA A 225 -14.86 28.62 -22.99
C ALA A 225 -16.36 28.93 -22.95
N ALA A 226 -16.67 30.20 -22.72
CA ALA A 226 -18.02 30.74 -22.75
C ALA A 226 -18.08 31.90 -23.76
N ASN A 227 -19.28 32.24 -24.19
CA ASN A 227 -19.52 33.39 -25.06
C ASN A 227 -20.62 34.24 -24.46
N THR A 228 -20.45 35.56 -24.53
CA THR A 228 -21.49 36.52 -24.19
C THR A 228 -21.46 37.69 -25.18
N PRO A 229 -22.60 38.27 -25.55
CA PRO A 229 -22.58 39.56 -26.24
C PRO A 229 -21.93 40.64 -25.36
N GLU A 230 -21.36 41.66 -25.99
CA GLU A 230 -20.93 42.85 -25.25
C GLU A 230 -22.10 43.50 -24.48
N ALA A 231 -21.75 44.24 -23.43
CA ALA A 231 -22.71 44.81 -22.46
C ALA A 231 -23.67 43.80 -21.79
N THR A 232 -23.49 42.50 -22.00
CA THR A 232 -24.32 41.44 -21.41
C THR A 232 -23.51 40.66 -20.37
N ALA A 233 -24.01 40.64 -19.14
CA ALA A 233 -23.38 39.87 -18.07
C ALA A 233 -23.52 38.36 -18.34
N TYR A 234 -22.46 37.62 -18.05
CA TYR A 234 -22.42 36.16 -18.14
C TYR A 234 -22.44 35.54 -16.75
N THR A 235 -23.42 34.69 -16.49
CA THR A 235 -23.47 33.86 -15.27
C THR A 235 -22.64 32.61 -15.49
N ILE A 236 -21.51 32.52 -14.79
CA ILE A 236 -20.63 31.37 -14.86
C ILE A 236 -21.26 30.19 -14.11
N GLN A 237 -21.33 29.04 -14.78
CA GLN A 237 -21.94 27.80 -14.27
C GLN A 237 -20.87 26.76 -13.95
N ALA A 238 -21.21 25.75 -13.13
CA ALA A 238 -20.27 24.67 -12.81
C ALA A 238 -19.78 23.90 -14.05
N GLY A 239 -20.63 23.79 -15.08
CA GLY A 239 -20.29 23.16 -16.35
C GLY A 239 -19.18 23.88 -17.13
N ASP A 240 -18.93 25.17 -16.87
CA ASP A 240 -17.90 25.96 -17.56
C ASP A 240 -16.48 25.54 -17.18
N PHE A 241 -16.32 24.79 -16.08
CA PHE A 241 -15.01 24.42 -15.57
C PHE A 241 -14.57 23.00 -15.96
N GLY A 242 -15.47 22.16 -16.51
CA GLY A 242 -15.12 20.80 -16.95
C GLY A 242 -14.52 19.92 -15.85
N PHE A 243 -15.15 19.91 -14.67
CA PHE A 243 -14.72 19.11 -13.51
C PHE A 243 -14.93 17.60 -13.74
N ALA A 244 -13.95 16.80 -13.34
CA ALA A 244 -14.05 15.36 -13.19
C ALA A 244 -13.18 14.89 -12.02
N ASP A 245 -13.58 13.82 -11.35
CA ASP A 245 -12.77 13.19 -10.32
C ASP A 245 -12.80 11.66 -10.48
N PRO A 246 -12.07 11.12 -11.47
CA PRO A 246 -12.20 9.72 -11.88
C PRO A 246 -11.37 8.73 -11.04
N LYS A 247 -10.50 9.24 -10.17
CA LYS A 247 -9.57 8.42 -9.37
C LYS A 247 -10.18 8.03 -8.02
N ASP A 248 -11.12 8.83 -7.53
CA ASP A 248 -11.93 8.51 -6.38
C ASP A 248 -13.19 7.69 -6.73
N ASN A 249 -13.57 6.76 -5.85
CA ASN A 249 -14.83 6.02 -5.97
C ASN A 249 -15.51 5.81 -4.60
N PRO A 250 -16.63 6.50 -4.31
CA PRO A 250 -17.32 7.43 -5.20
C PRO A 250 -16.50 8.70 -5.47
N ALA A 251 -16.63 9.24 -6.68
CA ALA A 251 -16.00 10.51 -7.07
C ALA A 251 -16.39 11.64 -6.10
N ASN A 252 -15.43 12.51 -5.75
CA ASN A 252 -15.70 13.67 -4.94
C ASN A 252 -16.38 14.78 -5.75
N ASN A 253 -17.06 15.68 -5.04
CA ASN A 253 -17.75 16.82 -5.64
C ASN A 253 -16.86 18.07 -5.58
N PRO A 254 -16.98 18.98 -6.56
CA PRO A 254 -16.26 20.24 -6.51
C PRO A 254 -16.75 21.08 -5.32
N LEU A 255 -15.82 21.60 -4.54
CA LEU A 255 -16.10 22.38 -3.33
C LEU A 255 -15.80 23.86 -3.54
N THR A 256 -14.60 24.17 -4.05
CA THR A 256 -14.09 25.54 -4.15
C THR A 256 -13.36 25.75 -5.47
N LEU A 257 -13.69 26.83 -6.16
CA LEU A 257 -12.89 27.39 -7.25
C LEU A 257 -11.81 28.30 -6.66
N ILE A 258 -10.55 27.97 -6.88
CA ILE A 258 -9.40 28.78 -6.49
C ILE A 258 -8.97 29.59 -7.71
N VAL A 259 -9.14 30.91 -7.65
CA VAL A 259 -8.78 31.82 -8.73
C VAL A 259 -7.30 32.18 -8.62
N SER A 260 -6.50 31.72 -9.57
CA SER A 260 -5.06 32.02 -9.62
C SER A 260 -4.84 33.42 -10.20
N THR A 261 -5.39 33.69 -11.40
CA THR A 261 -5.29 35.00 -12.05
C THR A 261 -6.59 35.37 -12.76
N VAL A 262 -6.88 36.67 -12.82
CA VAL A 262 -7.96 37.23 -13.64
C VAL A 262 -7.39 38.22 -14.67
N SER A 263 -7.91 38.14 -15.89
CA SER A 263 -7.69 39.12 -16.96
C SER A 263 -9.06 39.50 -17.51
N LEU A 264 -9.65 40.57 -16.97
CA LEU A 264 -11.05 40.92 -17.22
C LEU A 264 -11.26 41.97 -18.31
N SER A 265 -10.16 42.50 -18.86
CA SER A 265 -10.16 43.49 -19.94
C SER A 265 -11.09 44.70 -19.67
N GLY A 266 -11.03 45.22 -18.44
CA GLY A 266 -11.86 46.33 -17.96
C GLY A 266 -13.23 45.94 -17.39
N GLY A 267 -13.69 44.71 -17.61
CA GLY A 267 -14.90 44.17 -16.96
C GLY A 267 -14.70 43.86 -15.48
N THR A 268 -15.77 43.38 -14.84
CA THR A 268 -15.77 42.96 -13.42
C THR A 268 -16.17 41.50 -13.29
N LEU A 269 -15.64 40.83 -12.27
CA LEU A 269 -16.02 39.48 -11.87
C LEU A 269 -16.39 39.52 -10.39
N ALA A 270 -17.57 39.07 -10.04
CA ALA A 270 -18.06 39.13 -8.67
C ALA A 270 -18.98 37.95 -8.32
N VAL A 271 -18.99 37.58 -7.06
CA VAL A 271 -20.09 36.81 -6.48
C VAL A 271 -21.18 37.81 -6.09
N VAL A 272 -22.39 37.64 -6.61
CA VAL A 272 -23.53 38.53 -6.34
C VAL A 272 -24.52 37.89 -5.37
N GLY A 273 -24.92 38.63 -4.35
CA GLY A 273 -25.85 38.15 -3.33
C GLY A 273 -25.30 37.03 -2.44
N GLY A 274 -26.06 36.67 -1.41
CA GLY A 274 -25.62 35.68 -0.42
C GLY A 274 -24.52 36.20 0.52
N PRO A 275 -24.04 35.34 1.45
CA PRO A 275 -23.08 35.73 2.48
C PRO A 275 -21.66 35.99 1.95
N ASN A 276 -21.34 35.50 0.75
CA ASN A 276 -20.00 35.60 0.15
C ASN A 276 -19.94 36.66 -0.97
N ALA A 277 -20.90 37.58 -1.03
CA ALA A 277 -20.96 38.60 -2.08
C ALA A 277 -19.71 39.51 -2.06
N GLY A 278 -19.13 39.76 -3.22
CA GLY A 278 -17.94 40.58 -3.34
C GLY A 278 -17.19 40.40 -4.66
N PRO A 279 -16.21 41.28 -4.94
CA PRO A 279 -15.36 41.15 -6.12
C PRO A 279 -14.48 39.90 -6.04
N VAL A 280 -14.27 39.26 -7.18
CA VAL A 280 -13.36 38.11 -7.34
C VAL A 280 -12.09 38.60 -8.05
N ALA A 281 -10.95 38.41 -7.39
CA ALA A 281 -9.64 38.85 -7.86
C ALA A 281 -8.61 37.71 -7.77
N ASN A 282 -7.35 37.99 -8.09
CA ASN A 282 -6.27 37.03 -7.95
C ASN A 282 -6.19 36.50 -6.51
N GLY A 283 -6.15 35.18 -6.35
CA GLY A 283 -6.14 34.48 -5.07
C GLY A 283 -7.51 34.30 -4.41
N SER A 284 -8.60 34.79 -5.02
CA SER A 284 -9.94 34.58 -4.47
C SER A 284 -10.34 33.10 -4.46
N SER A 285 -11.11 32.71 -3.46
CA SER A 285 -11.78 31.42 -3.40
C SER A 285 -13.28 31.63 -3.54
N VAL A 286 -13.92 30.90 -4.46
CA VAL A 286 -15.37 30.95 -4.71
C VAL A 286 -15.97 29.58 -4.45
N ALA A 287 -16.98 29.49 -3.59
CA ALA A 287 -17.61 28.21 -3.30
C ALA A 287 -18.46 27.73 -4.49
N PHE A 288 -18.42 26.43 -4.79
CA PHE A 288 -19.28 25.85 -5.83
C PHE A 288 -20.77 25.98 -5.50
N SER A 289 -21.14 26.17 -4.24
CA SER A 289 -22.52 26.49 -3.84
C SER A 289 -22.96 27.90 -4.28
N ASP A 290 -22.04 28.86 -4.43
CA ASP A 290 -22.31 30.16 -5.03
C ASP A 290 -22.45 30.05 -6.56
N ILE A 291 -21.57 29.28 -7.19
CA ILE A 291 -21.59 29.01 -8.64
C ILE A 291 -22.88 28.31 -9.05
N ASN A 292 -23.24 27.22 -8.36
CA ASN A 292 -24.47 26.44 -8.62
C ASN A 292 -25.75 27.25 -8.37
N ALA A 293 -25.67 28.31 -7.56
CA ALA A 293 -26.76 29.24 -7.34
C ALA A 293 -26.79 30.40 -8.36
N GLY A 294 -25.93 30.38 -9.38
CA GLY A 294 -25.83 31.41 -10.41
C GLY A 294 -25.28 32.74 -9.91
N ARG A 295 -24.49 32.74 -8.83
CA ARG A 295 -24.00 33.98 -8.20
C ARG A 295 -22.67 34.47 -8.76
N LEU A 296 -21.87 33.64 -9.42
CA LEU A 296 -20.62 34.08 -10.03
C LEU A 296 -20.90 34.73 -11.40
N ILE A 297 -20.73 36.05 -11.49
CA ILE A 297 -21.07 36.83 -12.68
C ILE A 297 -19.87 37.60 -13.19
N TYR A 298 -19.58 37.43 -14.49
CA TYR A 298 -18.71 38.32 -15.25
C TYR A 298 -19.54 39.39 -15.95
N THR A 299 -19.17 40.66 -15.79
CA THR A 299 -19.81 41.80 -16.46
C THR A 299 -18.76 42.51 -17.33
N PRO A 300 -18.88 42.45 -18.68
CA PRO A 300 -18.00 43.20 -19.58
C PRO A 300 -18.01 44.70 -19.29
N SER A 301 -16.91 45.41 -19.55
CA SER A 301 -16.91 46.87 -19.46
C SER A 301 -17.85 47.46 -20.50
N THR A 302 -18.59 48.50 -20.12
CA THR A 302 -19.37 49.34 -21.04
C THR A 302 -18.77 50.74 -21.19
N THR A 303 -17.62 51.02 -20.58
CA THR A 303 -16.97 52.33 -20.60
C THR A 303 -15.51 52.20 -21.07
N PRO A 304 -15.03 53.13 -21.94
CA PRO A 304 -15.76 54.23 -22.59
C PRO A 304 -16.72 53.77 -23.72
N ILE A 305 -16.53 52.56 -24.23
CA ILE A 305 -17.42 51.85 -25.18
C ILE A 305 -17.56 50.39 -24.71
N PRO A 306 -18.59 49.63 -25.16
CA PRO A 306 -18.69 48.20 -24.89
C PRO A 306 -17.42 47.43 -25.27
N PHE A 307 -16.91 46.63 -24.33
CA PHE A 307 -15.74 45.78 -24.58
C PHE A 307 -16.10 44.62 -25.51
N ASN A 308 -15.29 44.42 -26.55
CA ASN A 308 -15.27 43.21 -27.37
C ASN A 308 -13.89 42.53 -27.29
N GLY A 309 -13.86 41.20 -27.26
CA GLY A 309 -12.64 40.41 -27.11
C GLY A 309 -12.71 39.38 -25.98
N ALA A 310 -11.57 38.84 -25.57
CA ALA A 310 -11.51 37.79 -24.57
C ALA A 310 -11.22 38.33 -23.16
N ALA A 311 -11.98 37.84 -22.19
CA ALA A 311 -11.60 37.83 -20.77
C ALA A 311 -11.24 36.40 -20.35
N SER A 312 -10.43 36.25 -19.31
CA SER A 312 -10.03 34.94 -18.82
C SER A 312 -9.81 34.87 -17.32
N ILE A 313 -10.08 33.69 -16.77
CA ILE A 313 -9.79 33.33 -15.38
C ILE A 313 -8.88 32.10 -15.41
N SER A 314 -7.69 32.18 -14.82
CA SER A 314 -6.88 31.00 -14.49
C SER A 314 -7.29 30.48 -13.12
N PHE A 315 -7.53 29.18 -12.98
CA PHE A 315 -8.11 28.59 -11.79
C PHE A 315 -7.62 27.17 -11.52
N ARG A 316 -7.79 26.73 -10.28
CA ARG A 316 -7.78 25.32 -9.88
C ARG A 316 -9.07 25.00 -9.14
N ILE A 317 -9.50 23.74 -9.17
CA ILE A 317 -10.66 23.29 -8.41
C ILE A 317 -10.16 22.50 -7.22
N LYS A 318 -10.74 22.78 -6.05
CA LYS A 318 -10.65 21.95 -4.87
C LYS A 318 -11.94 21.15 -4.69
N ASP A 319 -11.84 19.86 -4.45
CA ASP A 319 -12.95 18.95 -4.15
C ASP A 319 -13.26 18.90 -2.64
N ASN A 320 -14.17 18.00 -2.24
CA ASN A 320 -14.64 17.83 -0.87
C ASN A 320 -14.10 16.59 -0.13
N GLY A 321 -13.17 15.81 -0.68
CA GLY A 321 -12.67 14.59 -0.02
C GLY A 321 -11.47 14.82 0.93
N GLY A 322 -10.78 15.96 0.80
CA GLY A 322 -9.83 16.45 1.81
C GLY A 322 -8.47 15.75 1.80
N LEU A 323 -7.70 15.86 2.89
CA LEU A 323 -6.26 15.54 2.92
C LEU A 323 -5.89 14.45 3.95
N VAL A 324 -6.78 13.47 4.17
CA VAL A 324 -6.53 12.38 5.12
C VAL A 324 -5.88 11.19 4.40
N GLY A 325 -4.73 10.75 4.89
CA GLY A 325 -3.99 9.62 4.33
C GLY A 325 -2.71 10.05 3.63
N THR A 326 -1.76 9.13 3.48
CA THR A 326 -0.54 9.40 2.72
C THR A 326 -0.87 9.45 1.23
N GLY A 327 -0.46 10.52 0.54
CA GLY A 327 -0.76 10.71 -0.88
C GLY A 327 -2.05 11.50 -1.16
N ALA A 328 -2.87 11.76 -0.15
CA ALA A 328 -4.13 12.48 -0.32
C ALA A 328 -3.92 13.91 -0.88
N ALA A 329 -4.68 14.27 -1.90
CA ALA A 329 -4.66 15.58 -2.54
C ALA A 329 -6.09 15.99 -2.90
N ASP A 330 -6.49 17.23 -2.64
CA ASP A 330 -7.87 17.70 -2.84
C ASP A 330 -7.99 18.84 -3.85
N THR A 331 -6.89 19.21 -4.50
CA THR A 331 -6.81 20.40 -5.35
C THR A 331 -6.12 20.03 -6.66
N ASP A 332 -6.71 20.44 -7.79
CA ASP A 332 -6.14 20.19 -9.12
C ASP A 332 -4.66 20.57 -9.14
N SER A 333 -3.84 19.68 -9.70
CA SER A 333 -2.40 19.85 -9.76
C SER A 333 -1.96 21.03 -10.64
N ALA A 334 -2.79 21.48 -11.58
CA ALA A 334 -2.43 22.49 -12.58
C ALA A 334 -3.52 23.56 -12.75
N ASP A 335 -3.09 24.79 -12.98
CA ASP A 335 -3.95 25.89 -13.40
C ASP A 335 -4.62 25.58 -14.75
N ARG A 336 -5.93 25.84 -14.83
CA ARG A 336 -6.76 25.75 -16.03
C ARG A 336 -7.36 27.10 -16.35
N ILE A 337 -7.74 27.32 -17.61
CA ILE A 337 -8.26 28.60 -18.07
C ILE A 337 -9.73 28.45 -18.45
N LEU A 338 -10.55 29.37 -17.95
CA LEU A 338 -11.88 29.67 -18.49
C LEU A 338 -11.76 30.95 -19.31
N THR A 339 -12.03 30.87 -20.61
CA THR A 339 -12.09 32.04 -21.50
C THR A 339 -13.53 32.47 -21.72
N ILE A 340 -13.82 33.75 -21.57
CA ILE A 340 -15.12 34.34 -21.89
C ILE A 340 -14.92 35.24 -23.12
N ASN A 341 -15.43 34.79 -24.27
CA ASN A 341 -15.38 35.58 -25.49
C ASN A 341 -16.57 36.54 -25.51
N VAL A 342 -16.26 37.82 -25.54
CA VAL A 342 -17.25 38.89 -25.65
C VAL A 342 -17.38 39.27 -27.13
N THR A 343 -18.53 38.96 -27.73
CA THR A 343 -18.78 39.23 -29.15
C THR A 343 -19.39 40.61 -29.33
N ALA A 344 -18.86 41.37 -30.30
CA ALA A 344 -19.40 42.67 -30.68
C ALA A 344 -20.87 42.56 -31.10
N VAL A 345 -21.66 43.58 -30.78
CA VAL A 345 -23.06 43.72 -31.16
C VAL A 345 -23.18 45.01 -31.96
N ASN A 346 -23.64 44.90 -33.21
CA ASN A 346 -23.75 46.07 -34.09
C ASN A 346 -24.62 47.17 -33.47
N SER A 347 -24.03 48.35 -33.31
CA SER A 347 -24.68 49.57 -32.83
C SER A 347 -25.30 50.37 -33.97
N SER A 348 -26.13 51.36 -33.65
CA SER A 348 -26.66 52.28 -34.66
C SER A 348 -25.63 53.37 -34.98
N PRO A 349 -25.39 53.70 -36.26
CA PRO A 349 -24.49 54.78 -36.62
C PRO A 349 -25.08 56.14 -36.23
N VAL A 350 -24.19 57.13 -36.07
CA VAL A 350 -24.55 58.51 -35.72
C VAL A 350 -24.24 59.45 -36.88
N GLY A 351 -25.26 60.18 -37.34
CA GLY A 351 -25.11 61.25 -38.32
C GLY A 351 -24.47 62.50 -37.72
N LEU A 352 -24.05 63.42 -38.58
CA LEU A 352 -23.50 64.74 -38.24
C LEU A 352 -22.29 64.67 -37.28
N ASN A 353 -21.56 63.55 -37.30
CA ASN A 353 -20.46 63.26 -36.38
C ASN A 353 -20.84 63.47 -34.91
N GLY A 354 -22.09 63.13 -34.54
CA GLY A 354 -22.60 63.28 -33.17
C GLY A 354 -23.14 64.65 -32.80
N GLN A 355 -23.22 65.60 -33.74
CA GLN A 355 -23.82 66.91 -33.49
C GLN A 355 -25.36 66.87 -33.68
N PRO A 356 -26.14 67.62 -32.87
CA PRO A 356 -27.60 67.60 -32.98
C PRO A 356 -28.13 68.24 -34.27
N SER A 357 -27.34 69.09 -34.93
CA SER A 357 -27.70 69.76 -36.17
C SER A 357 -26.46 70.28 -36.91
N ALA A 358 -26.51 70.33 -38.24
CA ALA A 358 -25.55 71.05 -39.08
C ALA A 358 -26.23 72.20 -39.82
N THR A 359 -25.49 73.27 -40.08
CA THR A 359 -25.95 74.42 -40.86
C THR A 359 -25.01 74.64 -42.02
N ILE A 360 -25.56 74.74 -43.23
CA ILE A 360 -24.83 75.06 -44.46
C ILE A 360 -25.19 76.50 -44.84
N PRO A 361 -24.30 77.48 -44.61
CA PRO A 361 -24.58 78.85 -45.02
C PRO A 361 -24.49 78.97 -46.55
N LEU A 362 -25.51 79.59 -47.15
CA LEU A 362 -25.61 79.76 -48.59
C LEU A 362 -25.99 81.22 -48.90
N ALA A 363 -25.38 81.80 -49.94
CA ALA A 363 -25.81 83.09 -50.46
C ALA A 363 -27.10 82.92 -51.27
N GLU A 364 -27.95 83.94 -51.31
CA GLU A 364 -29.12 83.93 -52.19
C GLU A 364 -28.68 83.66 -53.65
N ASP A 365 -29.55 82.97 -54.40
CA ASP A 365 -29.36 82.60 -55.81
C ASP A 365 -28.14 81.72 -56.13
N THR A 366 -27.55 81.06 -55.13
CA THR A 366 -26.50 80.04 -55.36
C THR A 366 -27.05 78.62 -55.27
N THR A 367 -26.55 77.71 -56.11
CA THR A 367 -26.90 76.29 -56.04
C THR A 367 -25.88 75.56 -55.17
N TYR A 368 -26.36 74.87 -54.13
CA TYR A 368 -25.55 73.98 -53.33
C TYR A 368 -25.77 72.52 -53.75
N THR A 369 -24.69 71.77 -53.94
CA THR A 369 -24.76 70.32 -54.19
C THR A 369 -24.40 69.58 -52.92
N LEU A 370 -25.35 68.82 -52.36
CA LEU A 370 -25.12 67.98 -51.19
C LEU A 370 -24.12 66.86 -51.52
N GLY A 371 -23.11 66.72 -50.67
CA GLY A 371 -22.15 65.61 -50.68
C GLY A 371 -22.31 64.72 -49.45
N VAL A 372 -21.60 63.58 -49.46
CA VAL A 372 -21.60 62.63 -48.33
C VAL A 372 -21.15 63.25 -47.01
N ALA A 373 -20.27 64.26 -47.07
CA ALA A 373 -19.74 64.94 -45.90
C ALA A 373 -20.79 65.77 -45.15
N ASP A 374 -21.85 66.24 -45.83
CA ASP A 374 -22.88 67.10 -45.23
C ASP A 374 -23.76 66.35 -44.24
N PHE A 375 -23.84 65.03 -44.37
CA PHE A 375 -24.60 64.17 -43.48
C PHE A 375 -23.81 63.80 -42.24
N GLY A 376 -22.47 63.82 -42.28
CA GLY A 376 -21.59 63.26 -41.25
C GLY A 376 -21.84 61.76 -41.02
N PHE A 377 -20.80 61.02 -40.64
CA PHE A 377 -20.95 59.61 -40.31
C PHE A 377 -19.88 59.21 -39.29
N THR A 378 -20.34 58.65 -38.18
CA THR A 378 -19.49 58.00 -37.19
C THR A 378 -20.25 56.82 -36.61
N ASP A 379 -19.60 55.67 -36.46
CA ASP A 379 -20.11 54.58 -35.61
C ASP A 379 -19.23 54.41 -34.36
N PRO A 380 -19.36 55.31 -33.37
CA PRO A 380 -18.42 55.39 -32.27
C PRO A 380 -18.57 54.25 -31.25
N LEU A 381 -19.61 53.43 -31.33
CA LEU A 381 -19.89 52.36 -30.36
C LEU A 381 -19.49 50.97 -30.86
N ASP A 382 -19.20 50.83 -32.16
CA ASP A 382 -18.69 49.58 -32.73
C ASP A 382 -17.14 49.55 -32.73
N SER A 383 -16.57 48.34 -32.60
CA SER A 383 -15.12 48.11 -32.57
C SER A 383 -14.73 46.98 -33.54
N PRO A 384 -13.88 47.24 -34.56
CA PRO A 384 -13.30 48.54 -34.89
C PRO A 384 -14.38 49.52 -35.37
N ALA A 385 -14.20 50.80 -35.01
CA ALA A 385 -15.08 51.86 -35.49
C ALA A 385 -15.03 51.91 -37.03
N ASN A 386 -16.20 51.90 -37.66
CA ASN A 386 -16.34 52.09 -39.11
C ASN A 386 -16.84 53.49 -39.43
#